data_AF-A0A7Y3BL69-F1
#
_entry.id   AF-A0A7Y3BL69-F1
#
_cell.length_a   1.000
_cell.length_b   1.000
_cell.length_c   1.000
_cell.angle_alpha   90.00
_cell.angle_beta   90.00
_cell.angle_gamma   90.00
#
_symmetry.space_group_name_H-M   'P 1'
#
loop_
_entity.id
_entity.type
_entity.pdbx_description
1 polymer ?
#
loop_
_entity_poly.entity_id
_entity_poly.type
_entity_poly.pdbx_seq_one_letter_code
_entity_poly.pdbx_strand_id
1 'polypeptide(L)'
;MKLYPDGSGYMKIDYWMKIMSNERKMVIDDIGIFNPDSIKSQFNSPYTTLENVVVYSDTTDSTTHAVIDFSFTHIDSLNKTKAFSDSKFSFVKNASGQIIFSQFISPIATGFGIDASSFNVNYVYNFSGDIVTHNAHKSSGRKLSWEYKLSEIGGGKTISVTFRPFKLKETPLWIYYLSGAVLLLVLIFLFKKKKS
;
A
#
# COMPACT_ATOMS: atom_id res chain seq x y z
N MET A 1 -5.29 -0.85 -3.13
CA MET A 1 -3.89 -0.52 -3.43
C MET A 1 -3.64 -0.47 -4.94
N LYS A 2 -2.82 0.48 -5.40
CA LYS A 2 -2.29 0.55 -6.76
C LYS A 2 -0.79 0.30 -6.72
N LEU A 3 -0.30 -0.63 -7.54
CA LEU A 3 1.10 -1.06 -7.57
C LEU A 3 1.70 -0.76 -8.94
N TYR A 4 2.82 -0.04 -8.95
CA TYR A 4 3.56 0.33 -10.16
C TYR A 4 4.61 -0.72 -10.53
N PRO A 5 5.11 -0.72 -11.79
CA PRO A 5 6.08 -1.70 -12.26
C PRO A 5 7.42 -1.70 -11.52
N ASP A 6 7.78 -0.56 -10.92
CA ASP A 6 8.99 -0.36 -10.12
C ASP A 6 8.83 -0.79 -8.65
N GLY A 7 7.67 -1.33 -8.28
CA GLY A 7 7.36 -1.74 -6.92
C GLY A 7 6.86 -0.63 -6.01
N SER A 8 6.86 0.63 -6.47
CA SER A 8 6.27 1.76 -5.75
C SER A 8 4.74 1.76 -5.85
N GLY A 9 4.06 2.56 -5.04
CA GLY A 9 2.61 2.61 -5.16
C GLY A 9 1.91 3.47 -4.12
N TYR A 10 0.60 3.27 -4.11
CA TYR A 10 -0.32 3.96 -3.22
C TYR A 10 -1.28 2.95 -2.59
N MET A 11 -1.47 3.08 -1.29
CA MET A 11 -2.40 2.27 -0.52
C MET A 11 -3.43 3.16 0.15
N LYS A 12 -4.69 2.72 0.07
CA LYS A 12 -5.79 3.22 0.87
C LYS A 12 -6.27 2.09 1.76
N ILE A 13 -6.37 2.34 3.05
CA ILE A 13 -6.96 1.46 4.04
C ILE A 13 -8.21 2.17 4.56
N ASP A 14 -9.31 1.44 4.59
CA ASP A 14 -10.58 1.90 5.11
C ASP A 14 -11.09 0.79 6.03
N TYR A 15 -11.28 1.12 7.30
CA TYR A 15 -11.90 0.23 8.27
C TYR A 15 -12.88 0.99 9.13
N TRP A 16 -13.95 0.29 9.52
CA TRP A 16 -15.00 0.85 10.33
C TRP A 16 -15.59 -0.20 11.25
N MET A 17 -16.15 0.26 12.36
CA MET A 17 -16.90 -0.61 13.25
C MET A 17 -18.08 0.13 13.88
N LYS A 18 -19.14 -0.61 14.17
CA LYS A 18 -20.27 -0.11 14.94
C LYS A 18 -19.92 -0.11 16.43
N ILE A 19 -19.98 1.05 17.08
CA ILE A 19 -19.68 1.16 18.51
C ILE A 19 -20.99 0.99 19.28
N MET A 20 -21.15 -0.17 19.92
CA MET A 20 -22.44 -0.61 20.49
C MET A 20 -22.59 -0.39 22.01
N SER A 21 -21.69 0.37 22.67
CA SER A 21 -21.87 0.83 24.08
C SER A 21 -20.76 1.79 24.51
N ASN A 22 -21.01 2.61 25.54
CA ASN A 22 -20.01 3.52 26.14
C ASN A 22 -18.79 2.77 26.71
N GLU A 23 -18.99 1.61 27.31
CA GLU A 23 -17.92 0.75 27.86
C GLU A 23 -16.98 0.23 26.75
N ARG A 24 -17.55 -0.18 25.61
CA ARG A 24 -16.76 -0.61 24.44
C ARG A 24 -16.02 0.56 23.79
N LYS A 25 -16.60 1.76 23.86
CA LYS A 25 -15.94 2.99 23.37
C LYS A 25 -14.65 3.27 24.15
N MET A 26 -14.67 3.17 25.48
CA MET A 26 -13.47 3.37 26.31
C MET A 26 -12.35 2.37 25.97
N VAL A 27 -12.68 1.08 25.81
CA VAL A 27 -11.69 0.06 25.43
C VAL A 27 -11.11 0.31 24.03
N ILE A 28 -11.95 0.73 23.08
CA ILE A 28 -11.50 1.07 21.72
C ILE A 28 -10.57 2.29 21.72
N ASP A 29 -10.88 3.30 22.54
CA ASP A 29 -10.07 4.50 22.70
C ASP A 29 -8.72 4.19 23.34
N ASP A 30 -8.68 3.30 24.34
CA ASP A 30 -7.45 2.83 25.00
C ASP A 30 -6.53 2.03 24.06
N ILE A 31 -7.10 1.22 23.15
CA ILE A 31 -6.32 0.51 22.12
C ILE A 31 -5.86 1.49 21.03
N GLY A 32 -6.55 2.62 20.86
CA GLY A 32 -6.17 3.70 19.95
C GLY A 32 -6.42 3.37 18.47
N ILE A 33 -7.26 2.38 18.16
CA ILE A 33 -7.53 1.97 16.76
C ILE A 33 -8.30 3.02 15.95
N PHE A 34 -8.99 3.96 16.61
CA PHE A 34 -9.61 5.14 15.97
C PHE A 34 -8.96 6.44 16.48
N ASN A 35 -7.70 6.39 16.91
CA ASN A 35 -6.94 7.59 17.25
C ASN A 35 -5.99 7.95 16.09
N PRO A 36 -6.12 9.15 15.48
CA PRO A 36 -5.26 9.54 14.35
C PRO A 36 -3.76 9.51 14.65
N ASP A 37 -3.33 9.85 15.86
CA ASP A 37 -1.91 9.89 16.22
C ASP A 37 -1.34 8.49 16.46
N SER A 38 -2.12 7.62 17.11
CA SER A 38 -1.80 6.19 17.23
C SER A 38 -1.68 5.56 15.85
N ILE A 39 -2.63 5.82 14.94
CA ILE A 39 -2.59 5.37 13.56
C ILE A 39 -1.31 5.88 12.88
N LYS A 40 -1.06 7.18 12.86
CA LYS A 40 0.15 7.76 12.25
C LYS A 40 1.42 7.08 12.76
N SER A 41 1.51 6.81 14.06
CA SER A 41 2.69 6.16 14.67
C SER A 41 2.96 4.74 14.15
N GLN A 42 1.91 4.01 13.72
CA GLN A 42 2.02 2.66 13.17
C GLN A 42 2.44 2.65 11.70
N PHE A 43 2.05 3.67 10.94
CA PHE A 43 2.31 3.77 9.50
C PHE A 43 3.52 4.66 9.15
N ASN A 44 4.02 5.44 10.11
CA ASN A 44 5.20 6.29 9.91
C ASN A 44 6.48 5.46 9.73
N SER A 45 7.21 5.72 8.65
CA SER A 45 8.43 5.00 8.29
C SER A 45 9.21 5.81 7.24
N PRO A 46 10.54 5.67 7.12
CA PRO A 46 11.31 6.28 6.03
C PRO A 46 10.89 5.83 4.63
N TYR A 47 10.07 4.77 4.52
CA TYR A 47 9.64 4.16 3.26
C TYR A 47 8.19 4.50 2.88
N THR A 48 7.49 5.25 3.72
CA THR A 48 6.09 5.65 3.53
C THR A 48 5.94 7.16 3.64
N THR A 49 5.00 7.72 2.86
CA THR A 49 4.54 9.10 3.03
C THR A 49 3.05 9.05 3.33
N LEU A 50 2.67 9.42 4.55
CA LEU A 50 1.27 9.53 4.94
C LEU A 50 0.68 10.78 4.29
N GLU A 51 -0.26 10.58 3.37
CA GLU A 51 -0.93 11.68 2.65
C GLU A 51 -2.15 12.16 3.44
N ASN A 52 -2.91 11.22 4.02
CA ASN A 52 -4.13 11.54 4.74
C ASN A 52 -4.44 10.47 5.80
N VAL A 53 -4.87 10.92 6.98
CA VAL A 53 -5.37 10.08 8.08
C VAL A 53 -6.59 10.78 8.65
N VAL A 54 -7.78 10.23 8.40
CA VAL A 54 -9.05 10.80 8.87
C VAL A 54 -9.77 9.75 9.70
N VAL A 55 -10.22 10.16 10.88
CA VAL A 55 -11.16 9.39 11.68
C VAL A 55 -12.42 10.22 11.84
N TYR A 56 -13.57 9.61 11.61
CA TYR A 56 -14.86 10.26 11.80
C TYR A 56 -15.92 9.26 12.25
N SER A 57 -16.94 9.75 12.96
CA SER A 57 -18.13 8.95 13.29
C SER A 57 -19.26 9.32 12.34
N ASP A 58 -19.87 8.31 11.74
CA ASP A 58 -21.09 8.48 10.96
C ASP A 58 -22.30 8.31 11.90
N THR A 59 -23.06 9.39 12.08
CA THR A 59 -24.23 9.39 12.96
C THR A 59 -25.44 8.69 12.35
N THR A 60 -25.43 8.41 11.05
CA THR A 60 -26.57 7.76 10.36
C THR A 60 -26.63 6.26 10.62
N ASP A 61 -25.47 5.59 10.73
CA ASP A 61 -25.38 4.15 11.00
C ASP A 61 -24.66 3.81 12.32
N SER A 62 -24.23 4.84 13.07
CA SER A 62 -23.51 4.74 14.34
C SER A 62 -22.18 3.98 14.23
N THR A 63 -21.52 4.11 13.09
CA THR A 63 -20.18 3.56 12.86
C THR A 63 -19.11 4.62 13.06
N THR A 64 -17.90 4.17 13.41
CA THR A 64 -16.71 5.01 13.35
C THR A 64 -15.80 4.47 12.27
N HIS A 65 -15.34 5.36 11.40
CA HIS A 65 -14.50 5.10 10.26
C HIS A 65 -13.10 5.64 10.49
N ALA A 66 -12.12 4.93 9.96
CA ALA A 66 -10.75 5.39 9.81
C ALA A 66 -10.31 5.16 8.37
N VAL A 67 -9.86 6.24 7.73
CA VAL A 67 -9.36 6.24 6.36
C VAL A 67 -7.90 6.68 6.38
N ILE A 68 -7.04 5.83 5.83
CA ILE A 68 -5.61 6.04 5.79
C ILE A 68 -5.15 5.94 4.34
N ASP A 69 -4.52 7.00 3.87
CA ASP A 69 -3.97 7.11 2.54
C ASP A 69 -2.47 7.37 2.65
N PHE A 70 -1.68 6.54 1.99
CA PHE A 70 -0.24 6.70 1.97
C PHE A 70 0.38 6.19 0.69
N SER A 71 1.49 6.81 0.32
CA SER A 71 2.38 6.33 -0.74
C SER A 71 3.58 5.60 -0.14
N PHE A 72 4.19 4.70 -0.91
CA PHE A 72 5.37 3.96 -0.48
C PHE A 72 6.38 3.83 -1.61
N THR A 73 7.66 3.81 -1.25
CA THR A 73 8.77 3.79 -2.21
C THR A 73 8.91 2.43 -2.90
N HIS A 74 8.74 1.34 -2.15
CA HIS A 74 8.75 -0.02 -2.68
C HIS A 74 7.93 -0.93 -1.76
N ILE A 75 7.13 -1.83 -2.34
CA ILE A 75 6.19 -2.67 -1.60
C ILE A 75 6.89 -3.57 -0.56
N ASP A 76 8.03 -4.15 -0.90
CA ASP A 76 8.82 -4.97 0.05
C ASP A 76 9.36 -4.16 1.25
N SER A 77 9.48 -2.84 1.11
CA SER A 77 9.92 -1.98 2.23
C SER A 77 8.83 -1.80 3.27
N LEU A 78 7.57 -2.08 2.94
CA LEU A 78 6.48 -2.05 3.92
C LEU A 78 6.68 -3.07 5.04
N ASN A 79 7.41 -4.18 4.79
CA ASN A 79 7.77 -5.14 5.83
C ASN A 79 8.59 -4.52 6.99
N LYS A 80 9.15 -3.32 6.81
CA LYS A 80 9.91 -2.59 7.84
C LYS A 80 9.03 -1.60 8.62
N THR A 81 7.77 -1.43 8.21
CA THR A 81 6.79 -0.58 8.90
C THR A 81 6.03 -1.41 9.92
N LYS A 82 5.79 -0.86 11.12
CA LYS A 82 5.15 -1.59 12.23
C LYS A 82 3.82 -2.23 11.83
N ALA A 83 2.97 -1.50 11.11
CA ALA A 83 1.67 -1.99 10.66
C ALA A 83 1.74 -3.22 9.72
N PHE A 84 2.89 -3.49 9.10
CA PHE A 84 3.04 -4.48 8.03
C PHE A 84 4.19 -5.45 8.26
N SER A 85 4.79 -5.47 9.45
CA SER A 85 5.98 -6.30 9.75
C SER A 85 5.76 -7.78 9.45
N ASP A 86 4.53 -8.26 9.66
CA ASP A 86 4.19 -9.66 9.45
C ASP A 86 3.57 -9.95 8.07
N SER A 87 3.42 -8.93 7.22
CA SER A 87 2.76 -9.07 5.91
C SER A 87 3.64 -9.76 4.85
N LYS A 88 4.95 -9.89 5.10
CA LYS A 88 5.93 -10.59 4.25
C LYS A 88 5.73 -10.30 2.74
N PHE A 89 5.59 -9.02 2.40
CA PHE A 89 5.52 -8.57 1.02
C PHE A 89 6.78 -8.99 0.25
N SER A 90 6.57 -9.49 -0.97
CA SER A 90 7.65 -9.87 -1.89
C SER A 90 7.29 -9.44 -3.30
N PHE A 91 8.22 -8.80 -4.01
CA PHE A 91 8.02 -8.31 -5.36
C PHE A 91 9.28 -8.57 -6.20
N VAL A 92 9.31 -9.74 -6.83
CA VAL A 92 10.52 -10.28 -7.47
C VAL A 92 10.32 -10.41 -8.98
N LYS A 93 11.28 -9.91 -9.75
CA LYS A 93 11.31 -10.08 -11.21
C LYS A 93 11.93 -11.42 -11.56
N ASN A 94 11.26 -12.21 -12.39
CA ASN A 94 11.78 -13.48 -12.90
C ASN A 94 12.63 -13.29 -14.17
N ALA A 95 13.30 -14.36 -14.61
CA ALA A 95 14.15 -14.35 -15.81
C ALA A 95 13.39 -13.98 -17.10
N SER A 96 12.08 -14.24 -17.15
CA SER A 96 11.21 -13.89 -18.28
C SER A 96 10.72 -12.43 -18.24
N GLY A 97 11.18 -11.63 -17.28
CA GLY A 97 10.80 -10.23 -17.12
C GLY A 97 9.40 -10.00 -16.54
N GLN A 98 8.75 -11.05 -16.03
CA GLN A 98 7.51 -10.95 -15.28
C GLN A 98 7.82 -10.66 -13.81
N ILE A 99 6.85 -10.12 -13.09
CA ILE A 99 6.94 -9.85 -11.67
C ILE A 99 6.04 -10.82 -10.92
N ILE A 100 6.61 -11.45 -9.90
CA ILE A 100 5.92 -12.31 -8.95
C ILE A 100 5.74 -11.49 -7.66
N PHE A 101 4.50 -11.12 -7.39
CA PHE A 101 4.07 -10.46 -6.17
C PHE A 101 3.48 -11.48 -5.21
N SER A 102 3.88 -11.43 -3.94
CA SER A 102 3.19 -12.11 -2.86
C SER A 102 3.04 -11.25 -1.61
N GLN A 103 2.02 -11.58 -0.84
CA GLN A 103 1.77 -11.03 0.48
C GLN A 103 1.23 -12.14 1.38
N PHE A 104 1.75 -12.24 2.59
CA PHE A 104 1.17 -13.05 3.65
C PHE A 104 0.15 -12.23 4.44
N ILE A 105 -1.02 -12.82 4.66
CA ILE A 105 -2.07 -12.29 5.53
C ILE A 105 -1.96 -13.07 6.82
N SER A 106 -1.45 -12.40 7.85
CA SER A 106 -1.31 -12.99 9.18
C SER A 106 -2.67 -13.29 9.81
N PRO A 107 -2.75 -14.34 10.63
CA PRO A 107 -3.93 -14.58 11.46
C PRO A 107 -4.13 -13.39 12.41
N ILE A 108 -5.36 -12.90 12.48
CA ILE A 108 -5.74 -11.87 13.46
C ILE A 108 -6.28 -12.61 14.68
N ALA A 109 -5.54 -12.57 15.78
CA ALA A 109 -6.01 -13.10 17.05
C ALA A 109 -7.10 -12.17 17.61
N THR A 110 -8.35 -12.58 17.51
CA THR A 110 -9.46 -11.90 18.19
C THR A 110 -9.45 -12.31 19.66
N GLY A 111 -9.15 -11.37 20.56
CA GLY A 111 -9.21 -11.58 22.01
C GLY A 111 -10.63 -11.78 22.55
N PHE A 112 -10.75 -11.91 23.88
CA PHE A 112 -12.03 -12.17 24.56
C PHE A 112 -13.15 -11.21 24.11
N GLY A 113 -14.22 -11.77 23.54
CA GLY A 113 -15.45 -11.04 23.21
C GLY A 113 -15.54 -10.44 21.80
N ILE A 114 -14.52 -10.60 20.94
CA ILE A 114 -14.58 -10.20 19.53
C ILE A 114 -14.92 -11.42 18.67
N ASP A 115 -16.11 -11.43 18.09
CA ASP A 115 -16.52 -12.48 17.14
C ASP A 115 -15.89 -12.22 15.77
N ALA A 116 -14.83 -12.96 15.45
CA ALA A 116 -14.13 -12.89 14.17
C ALA A 116 -15.04 -13.12 12.95
N SER A 117 -16.19 -13.78 13.10
CA SER A 117 -17.11 -14.04 11.99
C SER A 117 -17.87 -12.78 11.55
N SER A 118 -17.95 -11.76 12.41
CA SER A 118 -18.62 -10.48 12.14
C SER A 118 -17.76 -9.49 11.34
N PHE A 119 -16.47 -9.79 11.18
CA PHE A 119 -15.52 -8.93 10.48
C PHE A 119 -15.15 -9.50 9.12
N ASN A 120 -15.15 -8.62 8.13
CA ASN A 120 -14.76 -8.93 6.76
C ASN A 120 -13.55 -8.08 6.40
N VAL A 121 -12.67 -8.65 5.58
CA VAL A 121 -11.54 -7.93 5.00
C VAL A 121 -11.55 -8.11 3.49
N ASN A 122 -11.34 -7.02 2.77
CA ASN A 122 -11.25 -7.03 1.32
C ASN A 122 -9.92 -6.44 0.88
N TYR A 123 -9.11 -7.26 0.24
CA TYR A 123 -7.85 -6.85 -0.36
C TYR A 123 -8.08 -6.58 -1.84
N VAL A 124 -7.96 -5.31 -2.24
CA VAL A 124 -8.16 -4.91 -3.64
C VAL A 124 -6.87 -4.33 -4.19
N TYR A 125 -6.33 -4.99 -5.21
CA TYR A 125 -5.09 -4.60 -5.88
C TYR A 125 -5.35 -4.22 -7.32
N ASN A 126 -4.68 -3.16 -7.77
CA ASN A 126 -4.62 -2.77 -9.18
C ASN A 126 -3.17 -2.79 -9.65
N PHE A 127 -2.85 -3.72 -10.56
CA PHE A 127 -1.50 -3.95 -11.05
C PHE A 127 -1.23 -3.18 -12.35
N SER A 128 0.02 -2.74 -12.51
CA SER A 128 0.46 -2.00 -13.70
C SER A 128 1.06 -2.93 -14.76
N GLY A 129 0.27 -3.91 -15.20
CA GLY A 129 0.70 -4.88 -16.21
C GLY A 129 -0.39 -5.88 -16.55
N ASP A 130 -0.07 -6.81 -17.44
CA ASP A 130 -0.97 -7.89 -17.83
C ASP A 130 -0.85 -9.04 -16.83
N ILE A 131 -1.97 -9.44 -16.23
CA ILE A 131 -1.99 -10.54 -15.27
C ILE A 131 -1.77 -11.86 -16.01
N VAL A 132 -0.83 -12.66 -15.51
CA VAL A 132 -0.48 -13.98 -16.05
C VAL A 132 -1.13 -15.07 -15.21
N THR A 133 -0.94 -15.03 -13.88
CA THR A 133 -1.56 -15.96 -12.93
C THR A 133 -1.91 -15.24 -11.63
N HIS A 134 -2.96 -15.70 -10.95
CA HIS A 134 -3.36 -15.18 -9.65
C HIS A 134 -4.19 -16.18 -8.85
N ASN A 135 -4.36 -15.92 -7.55
CA ASN A 135 -5.29 -16.65 -6.69
C ASN A 135 -6.45 -15.80 -6.15
N ALA A 136 -6.78 -14.68 -6.81
CA ALA A 136 -7.90 -13.80 -6.46
C ALA A 136 -9.27 -14.47 -6.58
N HIS A 137 -10.21 -14.07 -5.70
CA HIS A 137 -11.61 -14.48 -5.78
C HIS A 137 -12.35 -13.78 -6.92
N LYS A 138 -11.99 -12.51 -7.19
CA LYS A 138 -12.56 -11.70 -8.27
C LYS A 138 -11.45 -11.07 -9.10
N SER A 139 -11.63 -11.05 -10.42
CA SER A 139 -10.71 -10.43 -11.37
C SER A 139 -11.46 -9.59 -12.39
N SER A 140 -11.02 -8.36 -12.59
CA SER A 140 -11.51 -7.46 -13.64
C SER A 140 -10.32 -6.79 -14.30
N GLY A 141 -9.84 -7.38 -15.40
CA GLY A 141 -8.61 -6.97 -16.07
C GLY A 141 -7.41 -6.97 -15.12
N ARG A 142 -6.96 -5.78 -14.72
CA ARG A 142 -5.79 -5.57 -13.85
C ARG A 142 -6.13 -5.42 -12.37
N LYS A 143 -7.43 -5.39 -12.05
CA LYS A 143 -7.95 -5.27 -10.70
C LYS A 143 -8.28 -6.65 -10.16
N LEU A 144 -7.61 -7.05 -9.08
CA LEU A 144 -7.78 -8.33 -8.42
C LEU A 144 -8.25 -8.10 -6.98
N SER A 145 -9.22 -8.90 -6.53
CA SER A 145 -9.79 -8.79 -5.19
C SER A 145 -9.84 -10.13 -4.46
N TRP A 146 -9.50 -10.09 -3.17
CA TRP A 146 -9.62 -11.20 -2.23
C TRP A 146 -10.52 -10.77 -1.08
N GLU A 147 -11.58 -11.54 -0.85
CA GLU A 147 -12.61 -11.26 0.15
C GLU A 147 -12.58 -12.39 1.16
N TYR A 148 -12.30 -12.09 2.43
CA TYR A 148 -12.22 -13.07 3.50
C TYR A 148 -13.02 -12.59 4.71
N LYS A 149 -13.63 -13.52 5.43
CA LYS A 149 -13.98 -13.31 6.84
C LYS A 149 -12.74 -13.48 7.70
N LEU A 150 -12.63 -12.77 8.82
CA LEU A 150 -11.47 -12.99 9.71
C LEU A 150 -11.37 -14.45 10.18
N SER A 151 -12.51 -15.11 10.41
CA SER A 151 -12.58 -16.53 10.74
C SER A 151 -12.01 -17.46 9.66
N GLU A 152 -12.00 -17.05 8.39
CA GLU A 152 -11.53 -17.86 7.26
C GLU A 152 -10.02 -17.75 7.03
N ILE A 153 -9.38 -16.72 7.61
CA ILE A 153 -7.93 -16.52 7.50
C ILE A 153 -7.18 -17.66 8.19
N GLY A 154 -7.73 -18.23 9.27
CA GLY A 154 -7.20 -19.43 9.93
C GLY A 154 -5.75 -19.23 10.39
N GLY A 155 -4.82 -20.08 9.92
CA GLY A 155 -3.38 -19.96 10.17
C GLY A 155 -2.63 -18.95 9.28
N GLY A 156 -3.38 -18.18 8.49
CA GLY A 156 -2.87 -17.22 7.52
C GLY A 156 -3.18 -17.61 6.09
N LYS A 157 -3.24 -16.62 5.21
CA LYS A 157 -3.46 -16.78 3.76
C LYS A 157 -2.35 -16.10 2.99
N THR A 158 -2.10 -16.54 1.76
CA THR A 158 -1.12 -15.90 0.89
C THR A 158 -1.82 -15.37 -0.35
N ILE A 159 -1.65 -14.09 -0.64
CA ILE A 159 -1.98 -13.51 -1.94
C ILE A 159 -0.79 -13.75 -2.86
N SER A 160 -1.05 -14.23 -4.07
CA SER A 160 0.00 -14.45 -5.08
C SER A 160 -0.50 -14.01 -6.45
N VAL A 161 0.32 -13.22 -7.15
CA VAL A 161 0.03 -12.70 -8.48
C VAL A 161 1.32 -12.69 -9.30
N THR A 162 1.27 -13.24 -10.50
CA THR A 162 2.32 -13.06 -11.51
C THR A 162 1.76 -12.17 -12.61
N PHE A 163 2.47 -11.10 -12.96
CA PHE A 163 2.06 -10.20 -14.03
C PHE A 163 3.25 -9.74 -14.87
N ARG A 164 3.00 -9.42 -16.14
CA ARG A 164 3.99 -8.80 -17.02
C ARG A 164 3.86 -7.28 -16.89
N PRO A 165 4.85 -6.59 -16.30
CA PRO A 165 4.77 -5.14 -16.12
C PRO A 165 4.68 -4.43 -17.48
N PHE A 166 3.93 -3.34 -17.54
CA PHE A 166 4.05 -2.43 -18.67
C PHE A 166 5.45 -1.82 -18.68
N LYS A 167 6.04 -1.70 -19.89
CA LYS A 167 7.32 -1.05 -20.05
C LYS A 167 7.21 0.37 -19.48
N LEU A 168 8.03 0.69 -18.48
CA LEU A 168 8.27 2.09 -18.13
C LEU A 168 8.81 2.76 -19.40
N LYS A 169 8.30 3.94 -19.75
CA LYS A 169 8.92 4.73 -20.82
C LYS A 169 10.33 5.07 -20.37
N GLU A 170 11.32 4.27 -20.78
CA GLU A 170 12.73 4.61 -20.59
C GLU A 170 12.94 6.01 -21.16
N THR A 171 13.48 6.93 -20.36
CA THR A 171 13.81 8.27 -20.84
C THR A 171 14.74 8.10 -22.02
N PRO A 172 14.32 8.47 -23.24
CA PRO A 172 15.10 8.15 -24.42
C PRO A 172 16.43 8.91 -24.40
N LEU A 173 17.53 8.24 -24.78
CA LEU A 173 18.92 8.68 -24.54
C LEU A 173 19.24 10.11 -25.04
N TRP A 174 18.53 10.59 -26.07
CA TRP A 174 18.68 11.94 -26.61
C TRP A 174 18.34 13.06 -25.60
N ILE A 175 17.46 12.82 -24.63
CA ILE A 175 17.15 13.79 -23.57
C ILE A 175 18.36 14.01 -22.65
N TYR A 176 19.16 12.97 -22.41
CA TYR A 176 20.42 13.11 -21.66
C TYR A 176 21.46 13.90 -22.46
N TYR A 177 21.58 13.65 -23.77
CA TYR A 177 22.46 14.44 -24.64
C TYR A 177 22.04 15.92 -24.70
N LEU A 178 20.74 16.22 -24.79
CA LEU A 178 20.20 17.58 -24.76
C LEU A 178 20.51 18.28 -23.44
N SER A 179 20.28 17.60 -22.31
CA SER A 179 20.57 18.15 -20.97
C SER A 179 22.06 18.44 -20.79
N GLY A 180 22.93 17.54 -21.27
CA GLY A 180 24.38 17.75 -21.27
C GLY A 180 24.82 18.94 -22.13
N ALA A 181 24.24 19.10 -23.34
CA ALA A 181 24.55 20.21 -24.23
C ALA A 181 24.16 21.58 -23.63
N VAL A 182 22.98 21.67 -23.00
CA VAL A 182 22.54 22.90 -22.32
C VAL A 182 23.50 23.25 -21.17
N LEU A 183 23.88 22.28 -20.34
CA LEU A 183 24.83 22.50 -19.25
C LEU A 183 26.18 23.02 -19.77
N LEU A 184 26.66 22.46 -20.87
CA LEU A 184 27.93 22.81 -21.50
C LEU A 184 27.90 24.24 -22.08
N LEU A 185 26.78 24.64 -22.71
CA LEU A 185 26.57 26.01 -23.17
C LEU A 185 26.57 27.02 -22.02
N VAL A 186 25.90 26.70 -20.91
CA VAL A 186 25.89 27.56 -19.70
C VAL A 186 27.30 27.71 -19.13
N LEU A 187 28.08 26.62 -19.06
CA LEU A 187 29.46 26.66 -18.63
C LEU A 187 30.33 27.54 -19.54
N ILE A 188 30.24 27.37 -20.87
CA ILE A 188 30.95 28.21 -21.83
C ILE A 188 30.58 29.69 -21.64
N PHE A 189 29.30 30.00 -21.47
CA PHE A 189 28.83 31.36 -21.27
C PHE A 189 29.36 31.97 -19.97
N LEU A 190 29.33 31.24 -18.86
CA LEU A 190 29.89 31.67 -17.57
C LEU A 190 31.41 31.91 -17.65
N PHE A 191 32.16 31.01 -18.30
CA PHE A 191 33.61 31.18 -18.47
C PHE A 191 33.96 32.33 -19.41
N LYS A 192 33.15 32.60 -20.45
CA LYS A 192 33.32 33.79 -21.30
C LYS A 192 33.03 35.08 -20.54
N LYS A 193 32.00 35.11 -19.69
CA LYS A 193 31.59 36.30 -18.93
C LYS A 193 32.59 36.66 -17.82
N LYS A 194 33.35 35.69 -17.30
CA LYS A 194 34.39 35.92 -16.28
C LYS A 194 35.72 36.47 -16.86
N LYS A 195 35.85 36.49 -18.19
CA LYS A 195 37.06 36.93 -18.91
C LYS A 195 36.92 38.31 -19.55
N SER A 196 35.73 38.93 -19.47
CA SER A 196 35.46 40.33 -19.83
C SER A 196 35.25 41.15 -18.57
#